data_AF-A0A7C4T2M8-F1
#
_entry.id   AF-A0A7C4T2M8-F1
#
_cell.length_a   1.000
_cell.length_b   1.000
_cell.length_c   1.000
_cell.angle_alpha   90.00
_cell.angle_beta   90.00
_cell.angle_gamma   90.00
#
_symmetry.space_group_name_H-M   'P 1'
#
loop_
_entity.id
_entity.type
_entity.pdbx_description
1 polymer ?
#
loop_
_entity_poly.entity_id
_entity_poly.type
_entity_poly.pdbx_seq_one_letter_code
_entity_poly.pdbx_strand_id
1 'polypeptide(L)'
;MSKISATSFGKVLLQAALAAILFLSGLAIFIDGSRNQVIGTIGSIFANHDVRTIIAYVIAVFELVAGVLLLLDFFAVRSLERANDIALLVIIIIWIIFMVLADVFPLVNSRIVFMQWLYQLAQHTLILAGLIIVRAKV
;
A
#
# COMPACT_ATOMS: atom_id res chain seq x y z
N MET A 1 -12.38 25.62 20.40
CA MET A 1 -12.40 25.02 19.05
C MET A 1 -11.08 25.34 18.38
N SER A 2 -10.14 24.39 18.36
CA SER A 2 -8.81 24.61 17.77
C SER A 2 -8.94 24.64 16.25
N LYS A 3 -8.31 25.64 15.63
CA LYS A 3 -8.15 25.72 14.18
C LYS A 3 -7.39 24.48 13.72
N ILE A 4 -8.10 23.51 13.17
CA ILE A 4 -7.51 22.48 12.32
C ILE A 4 -6.96 23.27 11.12
N SER A 5 -5.64 23.51 11.09
CA SER A 5 -5.03 24.11 9.90
C SER A 5 -5.30 23.20 8.71
N ALA A 6 -5.49 23.74 7.51
CA ALA A 6 -5.74 22.92 6.31
C ALA A 6 -4.68 21.81 6.11
N THR A 7 -3.45 22.03 6.59
CA THR A 7 -2.36 21.06 6.69
C THR A 7 -2.69 19.84 7.57
N SER A 8 -3.41 20.04 8.67
CA SER A 8 -3.84 18.98 9.57
C SER A 8 -5.00 18.16 8.98
N PHE A 9 -6.00 18.81 8.38
CA PHE A 9 -7.15 18.09 7.80
C PHE A 9 -6.75 17.26 6.57
N GLY A 10 -5.93 17.83 5.68
CA GLY A 10 -5.46 17.11 4.49
C GLY A 10 -4.65 15.86 4.84
N LYS A 11 -3.79 15.93 5.86
CA LYS A 11 -3.02 14.78 6.33
C LYS A 11 -3.90 13.70 6.94
N VAL A 12 -4.91 14.09 7.72
CA VAL A 12 -5.90 13.18 8.32
C VAL A 12 -6.72 12.46 7.24
N LEU A 13 -7.18 13.19 6.22
CA LEU A 13 -7.90 12.62 5.09
C LEU A 13 -7.03 11.64 4.29
N LEU A 14 -5.77 12.01 4.03
CA LEU A 14 -4.80 11.16 3.35
C LEU A 14 -4.52 9.87 4.13
N GLN A 15 -4.36 9.98 5.45
CA GLN A 15 -4.19 8.84 6.34
C GLN A 15 -5.40 7.90 6.31
N ALA A 16 -6.61 8.43 6.39
CA ALA A 16 -7.83 7.63 6.29
C ALA A 16 -7.96 6.94 4.93
N ALA A 17 -7.64 7.64 3.84
CA ALA A 17 -7.66 7.09 2.49
C ALA A 17 -6.64 5.96 2.31
N LEU A 18 -5.40 6.15 2.79
CA LEU A 18 -4.37 5.11 2.75
C LEU A 18 -4.75 3.90 3.59
N ALA A 19 -5.31 4.12 4.78
CA ALA A 19 -5.75 3.05 5.64
C ALA A 19 -6.85 2.21 4.97
N ALA A 20 -7.81 2.86 4.32
CA ALA A 20 -8.85 2.20 3.55
C ALA A 20 -8.28 1.44 2.35
N ILE A 21 -7.37 2.05 1.58
CA ILE A 21 -6.73 1.39 0.42
C ILE A 21 -5.99 0.12 0.86
N LEU A 22 -5.12 0.21 1.87
CA LEU A 22 -4.33 -0.93 2.34
C LEU A 22 -5.20 -2.02 2.98
N PHE A 23 -6.21 -1.61 3.75
CA PHE A 23 -7.12 -2.56 4.35
C PHE A 23 -7.95 -3.31 3.30
N LEU A 24 -8.52 -2.60 2.33
CA LEU A 24 -9.32 -3.19 1.27
C LEU A 24 -8.46 -4.01 0.30
N SER A 25 -7.23 -3.59 -0.02
CA SER A 25 -6.32 -4.34 -0.88
C SER A 25 -5.90 -5.66 -0.23
N GLY A 26 -5.55 -5.62 1.06
CA GLY A 26 -5.21 -6.80 1.83
C GLY A 26 -6.39 -7.76 1.96
N LEU A 27 -7.58 -7.23 2.28
CA LEU A 27 -8.82 -8.02 2.38
C LEU A 27 -9.18 -8.69 1.03
N ALA A 28 -8.99 -7.97 -0.09
CA ALA A 28 -9.29 -8.48 -1.43
C ALA A 28 -8.47 -9.72 -1.79
N ILE A 29 -7.24 -9.87 -1.27
CA ILE A 29 -6.43 -11.09 -1.46
C ILE A 29 -7.11 -12.32 -0.83
N PHE A 30 -7.76 -12.14 0.32
CA PHE A 30 -8.44 -13.23 1.03
C PHE A 30 -9.82 -13.56 0.45
N ILE A 31 -10.53 -12.56 -0.09
CA ILE A 31 -11.90 -12.73 -0.61
C ILE A 31 -11.89 -13.16 -2.08
N ASP A 32 -11.11 -12.47 -2.93
CA ASP A 32 -11.11 -12.69 -4.38
C ASP A 32 -9.67 -12.72 -4.90
N GLY A 33 -8.92 -13.72 -4.42
CA GLY A 33 -7.51 -13.92 -4.74
C GLY A 33 -7.20 -14.06 -6.24
N SER A 34 -8.20 -14.18 -7.11
CA SER A 34 -7.97 -14.25 -8.56
C SER A 34 -7.89 -12.89 -9.25
N ARG A 35 -8.57 -11.87 -8.71
CA ARG A 35 -8.74 -10.54 -9.34
C ARG A 35 -7.91 -9.44 -8.74
N ASN A 36 -7.12 -9.74 -7.71
CA ASN A 36 -6.26 -8.75 -7.09
C ASN A 36 -5.08 -8.38 -8.02
N GLN A 37 -4.85 -7.08 -8.21
CA GLN A 37 -3.72 -6.52 -8.94
C GLN A 37 -2.38 -7.03 -8.40
N VAL A 38 -2.24 -7.20 -7.08
CA VAL A 38 -1.05 -7.77 -6.45
C VAL A 38 -0.79 -9.19 -6.95
N ILE A 39 -1.84 -10.01 -7.00
CA ILE A 39 -1.76 -11.40 -7.44
C ILE A 39 -1.52 -11.49 -8.95
N GLY A 40 -2.14 -10.61 -9.73
CA GLY A 40 -1.86 -10.45 -11.16
C GLY A 40 -0.39 -10.11 -11.45
N THR A 41 0.15 -9.11 -10.74
CA THR A 41 1.56 -8.71 -10.84
C THR A 41 2.50 -9.87 -10.48
N ILE A 42 2.33 -10.49 -9.31
CA ILE A 42 3.17 -11.61 -8.88
C ILE A 42 3.05 -12.79 -9.86
N GLY A 43 1.86 -13.05 -10.38
CA GLY A 43 1.61 -14.11 -11.36
C GLY A 43 2.26 -13.90 -12.73
N SER A 44 2.61 -12.65 -13.08
CA SER A 44 3.36 -12.37 -14.30
C SER A 44 4.86 -12.63 -14.16
N ILE A 45 5.35 -12.76 -12.91
CA ILE A 45 6.77 -12.90 -12.57
C ILE A 45 7.10 -14.33 -12.13
N PHE A 46 6.24 -14.92 -11.30
CA PHE A 46 6.44 -16.26 -10.75
C PHE A 46 5.48 -17.26 -11.40
N ALA A 47 6.05 -18.22 -12.13
CA ALA A 47 5.27 -19.29 -12.76
C ALA A 47 4.72 -20.31 -11.75
N ASN A 48 5.33 -20.42 -10.57
CA ASN A 48 4.91 -21.35 -9.54
C ASN A 48 3.73 -20.77 -8.73
N HIS A 49 2.58 -21.44 -8.83
CA HIS A 49 1.34 -21.05 -8.17
C HIS A 49 1.45 -20.99 -6.64
N ASP A 50 2.16 -21.92 -6.03
CA ASP A 50 2.29 -21.99 -4.57
C ASP A 50 3.15 -20.84 -4.04
N VAL A 51 4.26 -20.55 -4.73
CA VAL A 51 5.14 -19.42 -4.41
C VAL A 51 4.38 -18.09 -4.56
N ARG A 52 3.62 -17.92 -5.64
CA ARG A 52 2.77 -16.74 -5.87
C ARG A 52 1.77 -16.53 -4.74
N THR A 53 1.12 -17.62 -4.32
CA THR A 53 0.07 -17.60 -3.30
C THR A 53 0.63 -17.23 -1.93
N ILE A 54 1.79 -17.80 -1.56
CA ILE A 54 2.48 -17.48 -0.30
C ILE A 54 2.88 -16.00 -0.26
N ILE A 55 3.53 -15.49 -1.32
CA ILE A 55 3.96 -14.08 -1.37
C ILE A 55 2.76 -13.15 -1.27
N ALA A 56 1.68 -13.44 -1.99
CA ALA A 56 0.45 -12.64 -1.95
C ALA A 56 -0.16 -12.60 -0.54
N TYR A 57 -0.27 -13.73 0.15
CA TYR A 57 -0.79 -13.75 1.51
C TYR A 57 0.10 -13.01 2.50
N VAL A 58 1.43 -13.11 2.37
CA VAL A 58 2.36 -12.36 3.22
C VAL A 58 2.15 -10.85 3.05
N ILE A 59 2.06 -10.37 1.80
CA ILE A 59 1.77 -8.96 1.51
C ILE A 59 0.40 -8.55 2.07
N ALA A 60 -0.63 -9.38 1.88
CA ALA A 60 -1.97 -9.12 2.38
C ALA A 60 -2.02 -8.92 3.90
N VAL A 61 -1.29 -9.75 4.65
CA VAL A 61 -1.21 -9.63 6.11
C VAL A 61 -0.55 -8.31 6.50
N PHE A 62 0.55 -7.94 5.85
CA PHE A 62 1.20 -6.65 6.12
C PHE A 62 0.31 -5.46 5.78
N GLU A 63 -0.42 -5.50 4.66
CA GLU A 63 -1.38 -4.46 4.25
C GLU A 63 -2.58 -4.35 5.21
N LEU A 64 -3.10 -5.46 5.72
CA LEU A 64 -4.18 -5.44 6.71
C LEU A 64 -3.70 -4.84 8.03
N VAL A 65 -2.54 -5.28 8.52
CA VAL A 65 -1.94 -4.75 9.76
C VAL A 65 -1.66 -3.26 9.60
N ALA A 66 -1.16 -2.84 8.44
CA ALA A 66 -0.96 -1.44 8.08
C ALA A 66 -2.23 -0.61 8.18
N GLY A 67 -3.29 -1.06 7.49
CA GLY A 67 -4.57 -0.37 7.46
C GLY A 67 -5.15 -0.21 8.86
N VAL A 68 -5.09 -1.26 9.67
CA VAL A 68 -5.54 -1.22 11.07
C VAL A 68 -4.71 -0.25 11.90
N LEU A 69 -3.37 -0.28 11.81
CA LEU A 69 -2.51 0.62 12.59
C LEU A 69 -2.72 2.09 12.20
N LEU A 70 -2.88 2.37 10.90
CA LEU A 70 -3.21 3.72 10.42
C LEU A 70 -4.59 4.20 10.90
N LEU A 71 -5.58 3.31 10.95
CA LEU A 71 -6.90 3.59 11.52
C LEU A 71 -6.83 3.84 13.03
N LEU A 72 -6.04 3.05 13.78
CA LEU A 72 -5.88 3.23 15.23
C LEU A 72 -5.15 4.54 15.56
N ASP A 73 -4.16 4.92 14.75
CA ASP A 73 -3.46 6.21 14.90
C ASP A 73 -4.38 7.40 14.57
N PHE A 74 -5.36 7.22 13.67
CA PHE A 74 -6.41 8.23 13.42
C PHE A 74 -7.27 8.50 14.66
N PHE A 75 -7.52 7.49 15.51
CA PHE A 75 -8.21 7.67 16.80
C PHE A 75 -7.29 8.21 17.92
N ALA A 76 -6.10 8.70 17.58
CA ALA A 76 -5.13 9.32 18.49
C ALA A 76 -4.73 8.41 19.67
N VAL A 77 -4.60 7.10 19.43
CA VAL A 77 -4.09 6.15 20.42
C VAL A 77 -2.57 6.36 20.58
N ARG A 78 -2.19 7.36 21.41
CA ARG A 78 -0.79 7.78 21.65
C ARG A 78 0.16 6.65 22.03
N SER A 79 -0.34 5.58 22.65
CA SER A 79 0.48 4.42 23.03
C SER A 79 1.01 3.62 21.82
N LEU A 80 0.48 3.83 20.62
CA LEU A 80 0.87 3.12 19.39
C LEU A 80 1.80 3.92 18.48
N GLU A 81 2.19 5.14 18.85
CA GLU A 81 2.91 6.05 17.96
C GLU A 81 4.23 5.50 17.40
N ARG A 82 5.00 4.75 18.21
CA ARG A 82 6.25 4.06 17.76
C ARG A 82 5.96 2.85 16.89
N ALA A 83 4.95 2.07 17.25
CA ALA A 83 4.56 0.89 16.48
C ALA A 83 4.05 1.30 15.09
N ASN A 84 3.29 2.39 15.00
CA ASN A 84 2.81 2.93 13.74
C ASN A 84 3.96 3.41 12.84
N ASP A 85 4.96 4.11 13.39
CA ASP A 85 6.10 4.60 12.59
C ASP A 85 6.96 3.46 12.03
N ILE A 86 7.24 2.43 12.83
CA ILE A 86 7.98 1.23 12.38
C ILE A 86 7.15 0.45 11.35
N ALA A 87 5.86 0.25 11.60
CA ALA A 87 4.99 -0.44 10.66
C ALA A 87 4.94 0.30 9.32
N LEU A 88 4.73 1.63 9.33
CA LEU A 88 4.74 2.46 8.14
C LEU A 88 6.05 2.37 7.37
N LEU A 89 7.18 2.33 8.06
CA LEU A 89 8.47 2.12 7.42
C LEU A 89 8.55 0.78 6.70
N VAL A 90 8.10 -0.31 7.34
CA VAL A 90 8.06 -1.65 6.73
C VAL A 90 7.15 -1.66 5.50
N ILE A 91 5.99 -1.02 5.58
CA ILE A 91 5.03 -0.95 4.47
C ILE A 91 5.62 -0.15 3.32
N ILE A 92 6.30 0.97 3.57
CA ILE A 92 6.99 1.74 2.54
C ILE A 92 8.00 0.85 1.81
N ILE A 93 8.79 0.05 2.54
CA ILE A 93 9.76 -0.88 1.94
C ILE A 93 9.04 -1.93 1.06
N ILE A 94 7.98 -2.57 1.58
CA ILE A 94 7.19 -3.55 0.83
C ILE A 94 6.56 -2.91 -0.42
N TRP A 95 6.06 -1.68 -0.31
CA TRP A 95 5.44 -0.96 -1.41
C TRP A 95 6.43 -0.60 -2.50
N ILE A 96 7.66 -0.20 -2.14
CA ILE A 96 8.75 0.01 -3.10
C ILE A 96 9.08 -1.29 -3.83
N ILE A 97 9.18 -2.41 -3.12
CA ILE A 97 9.40 -3.73 -3.75
C ILE A 97 8.25 -4.03 -4.72
N PHE A 98 7.00 -3.81 -4.30
CA PHE A 98 5.83 -4.01 -5.16
C PHE A 98 5.87 -3.13 -6.42
N MET A 99 6.25 -1.85 -6.31
CA MET A 99 6.43 -0.97 -7.47
C MET A 99 7.50 -1.48 -8.43
N VAL A 100 8.61 -1.99 -7.93
CA VAL A 100 9.64 -2.60 -8.79
C VAL A 100 9.05 -3.79 -9.56
N LEU A 101 8.27 -4.64 -8.89
CA LEU A 101 7.62 -5.79 -9.53
C LEU A 101 6.51 -5.36 -10.52
N ALA A 102 5.67 -4.40 -10.14
CA ALA A 102 4.49 -4.00 -10.90
C ALA A 102 4.79 -3.03 -12.04
N ASP A 103 5.78 -2.15 -11.87
CA ASP A 103 6.05 -1.06 -12.81
C ASP A 103 7.33 -1.29 -13.61
N VAL A 104 8.39 -1.84 -13.02
CA VAL A 104 9.68 -2.05 -13.72
C VAL A 104 9.69 -3.35 -14.51
N PHE A 105 9.14 -4.44 -13.95
CA PHE A 105 9.18 -5.74 -14.60
C PHE A 105 8.42 -5.80 -15.94
N PRO A 106 7.24 -5.18 -16.11
CA PRO A 106 6.53 -5.16 -17.39
C PRO A 106 7.26 -4.39 -18.49
N LEU A 107 8.01 -3.34 -18.14
CA LEU A 107 8.86 -2.59 -19.08
C LEU A 107 9.91 -3.50 -19.73
N VAL A 108 10.56 -4.34 -18.91
CA VAL A 108 11.61 -5.27 -19.37
C VAL A 108 11.04 -6.38 -20.26
N ASN A 109 9.81 -6.82 -20.01
CA ASN A 109 9.17 -7.90 -20.75
C ASN A 109 8.35 -7.44 -21.96
N SER A 110 8.35 -6.13 -22.28
CA SER A 110 7.60 -5.55 -23.42
C SER A 110 6.09 -5.83 -23.42
N ARG A 111 5.49 -6.07 -22.25
CA ARG A 111 4.06 -6.37 -22.08
C ARG A 111 3.28 -5.16 -21.56
N ILE A 112 3.48 -3.99 -22.17
CA ILE A 112 2.87 -2.74 -21.68
C ILE A 112 1.93 -2.10 -22.69
N VAL A 113 0.74 -1.76 -22.20
CA VAL A 113 -0.09 -0.70 -22.78
C VAL A 113 0.36 0.59 -22.10
N PHE A 114 1.14 1.42 -22.80
CA PHE A 114 1.89 2.54 -22.20
C PHE A 114 1.03 3.47 -21.32
N MET A 115 -0.18 3.82 -21.77
CA MET A 115 -1.08 4.69 -20.99
C MET A 115 -1.62 4.01 -19.73
N GLN A 116 -1.96 2.72 -19.79
CA GLN A 116 -2.41 1.96 -18.63
C GLN A 116 -1.28 1.81 -17.60
N TRP A 117 -0.06 1.54 -18.08
CA TRP A 117 1.13 1.47 -17.24
C TRP A 117 1.45 2.81 -16.57
N LEU A 118 1.41 3.94 -17.29
CA LEU A 118 1.60 5.27 -16.71
C LEU A 118 0.57 5.59 -15.62
N TYR A 119 -0.69 5.23 -15.85
CA TYR A 119 -1.76 5.44 -14.87
C TYR A 119 -1.52 4.61 -13.60
N GLN A 120 -1.12 3.34 -13.76
CA GLN A 120 -0.78 2.47 -12.65
C GLN A 120 0.43 2.98 -11.85
N LEU A 121 1.51 3.39 -12.54
CA LEU A 121 2.69 3.97 -11.91
C LEU A 121 2.34 5.23 -11.13
N ALA A 122 1.48 6.09 -11.68
CA ALA A 122 1.02 7.31 -11.00
C ALA A 122 0.24 6.98 -9.72
N GLN A 123 -0.65 5.98 -9.75
CA GLN A 123 -1.38 5.51 -8.57
C GLN A 123 -0.43 4.97 -7.50
N HIS A 124 0.52 4.11 -7.87
CA HIS A 124 1.48 3.57 -6.91
C HIS A 124 2.36 4.65 -6.30
N THR A 125 2.79 5.62 -7.10
CA THR A 125 3.59 6.78 -6.65
C THR A 125 2.80 7.66 -5.69
N LEU A 126 1.49 7.85 -5.94
CA LEU A 126 0.60 8.59 -5.03
C LEU A 126 0.48 7.89 -3.68
N ILE A 127 0.29 6.56 -3.67
CA ILE A 127 0.23 5.77 -2.44
C ILE A 127 1.56 5.87 -1.68
N LEU A 128 2.69 5.72 -2.36
CA LEU A 128 4.02 5.85 -1.76
C LEU A 128 4.25 7.25 -1.15
N ALA A 129 3.93 8.32 -1.91
CA ALA A 129 4.02 9.68 -1.42
C ALA A 129 3.12 9.91 -0.20
N GLY A 130 1.92 9.34 -0.21
CA GLY A 130 1.00 9.38 0.91
C GLY A 130 1.57 8.72 2.17
N LEU A 131 2.12 7.52 2.04
CA LEU A 131 2.77 6.80 3.13
C LEU A 131 3.92 7.62 3.74
N ILE A 132 4.74 8.25 2.90
CA ILE A 132 5.86 9.11 3.34
C ILE A 132 5.35 10.35 4.09
N ILE A 133 4.31 11.03 3.57
CA ILE A 133 3.74 12.24 4.19
C ILE A 133 3.08 11.90 5.55
N VAL A 134 2.36 10.79 5.63
CA VAL A 134 1.73 10.34 6.89
C VAL A 134 2.80 10.01 7.92
N ARG A 135 3.85 9.28 7.50
CA ARG A 135 4.99 8.92 8.34
C ARG A 135 5.78 10.14 8.84
N ALA A 136 5.97 11.15 8.00
CA ALA A 136 6.62 12.41 8.39
C ALA A 136 5.73 13.16 9.40
N LYS A 137 5.81 12.76 10.67
CA LYS A 137 5.23 13.47 11.81
C LYS A 137 5.97 14.81 11.93
N VAL A 138 5.37 15.87 11.39
CA VAL A 138 5.74 17.28 11.66
C VAL A 138 5.10 17.68 12.98
#